data_AF-A0A938MBN3-F1
#
_entry.id   AF-A0A938MBN3-F1
#
_cell.length_a   1.000
_cell.length_b   1.000
_cell.length_c   1.000
_cell.angle_alpha   90.00
_cell.angle_beta   90.00
_cell.angle_gamma   90.00
#
_symmetry.space_group_name_H-M   'P 1'
#
loop_
_entity.id
_entity.type
_entity.pdbx_description
1 polymer ?
#
loop_
_entity_poly.entity_id
_entity_poly.type
_entity_poly.pdbx_seq_one_letter_code
_entity_poly.pdbx_strand_id
1 'polypeptide(L)'
;NQTTRRVVVRSIQDDLVEENETFRVRLGPLPPTMNATIDDGIGEGLIQNDDSIALSIDNAGKVSEGSPATFTVSLSSASTQTVTVQYATQDGKAKKDPKDLAGSDYISATGTLTFAPGETTQNVVVTTNPDDWAEPDEEFWVRLSRATGDATISKGRAKAVIENDDFARLSIDDVTVDEGRSAAFEVTLSRPSTQKVTVRYATQDGTATGGTDYTKSRGTLTFRPGDFSKTVTVPSLDDTLLESDETFHVRLSAASNAEIADAEAIGTIVDQEFRPTLWNGGVQTFQDTDGDLFRLAFKGPGDATVTFAERTPLGADIDTIAFADATTATSLSSTLVKAGAAGGKTTVRAVSALGQSLGKLNLPRATLSGQVDIGGTLNVLVLGDIADGAHILIGGNAKGALTITADEVGDVDLTFPGILKNATVKSWTGGTIQVARVGTLTVKNGNLGADVEADRIGAVKVTGGHLSGNLHAQNASADRPDLGLALGSVTVTGGNITGAITVDRQGSAGPISAKVRKGAGGQIGDGGDTIQIGGRLASLTAAKGINAAITADRVGTIEAKSGDIGQAITVNNQAGDSGNAL
;
A
#
# COMPACT_ATOMS: atom_id res chain seq x y z
N ASN A 1 -111.65 63.60 -39.81
CA ASN A 1 -111.91 62.22 -40.27
C ASN A 1 -110.64 61.37 -40.24
N GLN A 2 -110.08 61.10 -39.07
CA GLN A 2 -109.03 60.07 -38.94
C GLN A 2 -109.71 58.77 -38.52
N THR A 3 -109.51 57.71 -39.32
CA THR A 3 -110.06 56.37 -39.07
C THR A 3 -109.06 55.44 -38.40
N THR A 4 -107.81 55.88 -38.23
CA THR A 4 -106.74 55.08 -37.61
C THR A 4 -105.93 55.93 -36.63
N ARG A 5 -105.45 55.28 -35.57
CA ARG A 5 -104.48 55.81 -34.60
C ARG A 5 -103.45 54.72 -34.34
N ARG A 6 -102.19 55.12 -34.15
CA ARG A 6 -101.08 54.19 -33.87
C ARG A 6 -100.76 54.21 -32.38
N VAL A 7 -100.70 53.04 -31.77
CA VAL A 7 -100.07 52.82 -30.46
C VAL A 7 -98.68 52.26 -30.73
N VAL A 8 -97.67 52.79 -30.05
CA VAL A 8 -96.29 52.30 -30.15
C VAL A 8 -95.91 51.69 -28.82
N VAL A 9 -95.63 50.39 -28.82
CA VAL A 9 -95.01 49.67 -27.71
C VAL A 9 -93.55 49.47 -28.10
N ARG A 10 -92.63 49.75 -27.18
CA ARG A 10 -91.19 49.51 -27.38
C ARG A 10 -90.80 48.30 -26.54
N SER A 11 -90.09 47.35 -27.13
CA SER A 11 -89.40 46.31 -26.37
C SER A 11 -88.24 46.93 -25.58
N ILE A 12 -87.77 46.19 -24.58
CA ILE A 12 -86.52 46.47 -23.88
C ILE A 12 -85.47 45.62 -24.60
N GLN A 13 -84.38 46.26 -25.05
CA GLN A 13 -83.23 45.52 -25.56
C GLN A 13 -82.33 45.21 -24.37
N ASP A 14 -81.88 43.97 -24.28
CA ASP A 14 -80.75 43.56 -23.45
C ASP A 14 -79.88 42.55 -24.23
N ASP A 15 -78.98 41.86 -23.54
CA ASP A 15 -78.06 40.87 -24.12
C ASP A 15 -78.35 39.44 -23.56
N LEU A 16 -79.51 39.22 -22.94
CA LEU A 16 -79.89 37.97 -22.30
C LEU A 16 -80.54 37.04 -23.31
N VAL A 17 -79.98 35.84 -23.51
CA VAL A 17 -80.66 34.87 -24.39
C VAL A 17 -81.86 34.27 -23.69
N GLU A 18 -83.02 34.50 -24.30
CA GLU A 18 -84.33 34.11 -23.80
C GLU A 18 -85.23 33.48 -24.89
N GLU A 19 -86.40 32.99 -24.50
CA GLU A 19 -87.38 32.49 -25.47
C GLU A 19 -88.12 33.64 -26.14
N ASN A 20 -88.72 33.38 -27.31
CA ASN A 20 -89.63 34.36 -27.90
C ASN A 20 -90.84 34.58 -26.98
N GLU A 21 -91.09 35.82 -26.62
CA GLU A 21 -92.16 36.20 -25.70
C GLU A 21 -93.37 36.79 -26.44
N THR A 22 -94.53 36.84 -25.77
CA THR A 22 -95.71 37.52 -26.31
C THR A 22 -96.23 38.59 -25.35
N PHE A 23 -96.73 39.69 -25.90
CA PHE A 23 -97.41 40.73 -25.13
C PHE A 23 -98.79 41.03 -25.72
N ARG A 24 -99.68 41.55 -24.88
CA ARG A 24 -101.04 41.93 -25.27
C ARG A 24 -101.30 43.40 -25.00
N VAL A 25 -101.88 44.10 -25.96
CA VAL A 25 -102.43 45.45 -25.81
C VAL A 25 -103.94 45.35 -25.77
N ARG A 26 -104.55 45.80 -24.68
CA ARG A 26 -106.01 45.79 -24.51
C ARG A 26 -106.57 47.20 -24.59
N LEU A 27 -107.59 47.41 -25.44
CA LEU A 27 -108.35 48.64 -25.44
C LEU A 27 -109.17 48.77 -24.15
N GLY A 28 -109.07 49.94 -23.51
CA GLY A 28 -109.90 50.29 -22.36
C GLY A 28 -111.36 50.53 -22.75
N PRO A 29 -112.27 50.61 -21.76
CA PRO A 29 -113.67 50.92 -22.02
C PRO A 29 -113.81 52.28 -22.71
N LEU A 30 -114.74 52.37 -23.65
CA LEU A 30 -115.04 53.63 -24.33
C LEU A 30 -115.72 54.61 -23.37
N PRO A 31 -115.44 55.93 -23.46
CA PRO A 31 -116.17 56.94 -22.71
C PRO A 31 -117.68 56.88 -22.99
N PRO A 32 -118.56 57.19 -22.01
CA PRO A 32 -120.02 57.14 -22.20
C PRO A 32 -120.56 58.04 -23.32
N THR A 33 -119.77 59.03 -23.74
CA THR A 33 -120.12 60.00 -24.78
C THR A 33 -119.77 59.53 -26.20
N MET A 34 -119.19 58.35 -26.37
CA MET A 34 -118.68 57.84 -27.65
C MET A 34 -119.62 56.79 -28.25
N ASN A 35 -120.10 57.01 -29.49
CA ASN A 35 -120.98 56.08 -30.22
C ASN A 35 -120.17 55.11 -31.10
N ALA A 36 -119.40 54.22 -30.47
CA ALA A 36 -118.62 53.17 -31.12
C ALA A 36 -118.68 51.88 -30.28
N THR A 37 -118.37 50.74 -30.91
CA THR A 37 -118.27 49.42 -30.24
C THR A 37 -116.88 48.85 -30.47
N ILE A 38 -116.31 48.22 -29.44
CA ILE A 38 -115.05 47.46 -29.57
C ILE A 38 -115.43 46.02 -29.94
N ASP A 39 -115.12 45.62 -31.16
CA ASP A 39 -115.37 44.25 -31.66
C ASP A 39 -114.21 43.33 -31.30
N ASP A 40 -112.99 43.72 -31.69
CA ASP A 40 -111.74 43.15 -31.18
C ASP A 40 -110.96 44.21 -30.39
N GLY A 41 -110.79 43.95 -29.10
CA GLY A 41 -110.12 44.84 -28.17
C GLY A 41 -108.69 44.42 -27.84
N ILE A 42 -108.17 43.35 -28.45
CA ILE A 42 -106.88 42.76 -28.07
C ILE A 42 -105.97 42.67 -29.28
N GLY A 43 -104.83 43.37 -29.23
CA GLY A 43 -103.70 43.12 -30.12
C GLY A 43 -102.67 42.23 -29.44
N GLU A 44 -102.22 41.18 -30.09
CA GLU A 44 -101.07 40.38 -29.66
C GLU A 44 -99.81 40.78 -30.43
N GLY A 45 -98.68 40.86 -29.74
CA GLY A 45 -97.36 41.06 -30.35
C GLY A 45 -96.39 39.98 -29.89
N LEU A 46 -95.44 39.65 -30.76
CA LEU A 46 -94.34 38.72 -30.49
C LEU A 46 -93.05 39.53 -30.31
N ILE A 47 -92.29 39.24 -29.26
CA ILE A 47 -90.91 39.69 -29.07
C ILE A 47 -90.04 38.51 -29.47
N GLN A 48 -89.25 38.66 -30.53
CA GLN A 48 -88.34 37.62 -30.97
C GLN A 48 -86.99 37.84 -30.31
N ASN A 49 -86.43 36.80 -29.69
CA ASN A 49 -85.06 36.83 -29.20
C ASN A 49 -84.10 36.95 -30.39
N ASP A 50 -83.29 38.00 -30.42
CA ASP A 50 -82.23 38.21 -31.41
C ASP A 50 -80.82 37.98 -30.85
N ASP A 51 -80.71 37.61 -29.58
CA ASP A 51 -79.44 37.31 -28.91
C ASP A 51 -78.94 35.89 -29.18
N SER A 52 -77.61 35.71 -29.11
CA SER A 52 -76.94 34.42 -29.33
C SER A 52 -75.86 34.16 -28.29
N ILE A 53 -75.71 32.89 -27.90
CA ILE A 53 -74.66 32.44 -26.99
C ILE A 53 -73.52 31.78 -27.77
N ALA A 54 -72.30 32.19 -27.45
CA ALA A 54 -71.08 31.53 -27.85
C ALA A 54 -70.36 30.92 -26.65
N LEU A 55 -69.96 29.66 -26.78
CA LEU A 55 -69.13 28.91 -25.84
C LEU A 55 -67.66 28.99 -26.23
N SER A 56 -66.82 29.33 -25.26
CA SER A 56 -65.37 29.29 -25.38
C SER A 56 -64.74 28.52 -24.22
N ILE A 57 -63.59 27.90 -24.46
CA ILE A 57 -62.74 27.32 -23.41
C ILE A 57 -61.35 27.97 -23.43
N ASP A 58 -60.84 28.28 -22.24
CA ASP A 58 -59.52 28.86 -22.06
C ASP A 58 -58.45 27.82 -21.73
N ASN A 59 -57.21 28.12 -22.13
CA ASN A 59 -56.07 27.27 -21.83
C ASN A 59 -55.85 27.27 -20.32
N ALA A 60 -55.58 26.09 -19.75
CA ALA A 60 -55.16 25.98 -18.36
C ALA A 60 -53.75 26.57 -18.12
N GLY A 61 -52.99 26.79 -19.20
CA GLY A 61 -51.64 27.32 -19.13
C GLY A 61 -50.63 26.21 -18.87
N LYS A 62 -49.66 26.50 -18.01
CA LYS A 62 -48.61 25.59 -17.57
C LYS A 62 -48.90 25.11 -16.15
N VAL A 63 -48.71 23.83 -15.88
CA VAL A 63 -48.91 23.22 -14.57
C VAL A 63 -47.74 22.28 -14.26
N SER A 64 -47.33 22.22 -13.00
CA SER A 64 -46.38 21.20 -12.54
C SER A 64 -47.03 19.81 -12.54
N GLU A 65 -46.21 18.79 -12.53
CA GLU A 65 -46.66 17.42 -12.37
C GLU A 65 -47.41 17.22 -11.05
N GLY A 66 -48.41 16.34 -11.06
CA GLY A 66 -49.34 16.14 -9.94
C GLY A 66 -50.29 17.30 -9.62
N SER A 67 -50.17 18.45 -10.29
CA SER A 67 -51.04 19.62 -10.07
C SER A 67 -52.24 19.65 -11.03
N PRO A 68 -53.46 19.99 -10.55
CA PRO A 68 -54.63 20.00 -11.40
C PRO A 68 -54.57 21.09 -12.50
N ALA A 69 -54.79 20.70 -13.75
CA ALA A 69 -55.02 21.62 -14.86
C ALA A 69 -56.50 22.04 -14.87
N THR A 70 -56.75 23.34 -14.66
CA THR A 70 -58.11 23.91 -14.64
C THR A 70 -58.38 24.69 -15.92
N PHE A 71 -59.41 24.28 -16.66
CA PHE A 71 -59.87 24.96 -17.87
C PHE A 71 -61.19 25.67 -17.58
N THR A 72 -61.23 26.98 -17.79
CA THR A 72 -62.46 27.77 -17.66
C THR A 72 -63.23 27.71 -18.98
N VAL A 73 -64.50 27.32 -18.90
CA VAL A 73 -65.45 27.34 -20.01
C VAL A 73 -66.44 28.48 -19.77
N SER A 74 -66.62 29.34 -20.77
CA SER A 74 -67.40 30.57 -20.65
C SER A 74 -68.50 30.66 -21.71
N LEU A 75 -69.64 31.19 -21.30
CA LEU A 75 -70.68 31.72 -22.20
C LEU A 75 -70.39 33.20 -22.50
N SER A 76 -70.67 33.65 -23.72
CA SER A 76 -70.56 35.08 -24.10
C SER A 76 -71.55 35.98 -23.37
N SER A 77 -72.71 35.42 -23.01
CA SER A 77 -73.81 36.09 -22.30
C SER A 77 -74.51 35.08 -21.39
N ALA A 78 -75.26 35.58 -20.40
CA ALA A 78 -76.13 34.73 -19.58
C ALA A 78 -77.31 34.19 -20.40
N SER A 79 -77.88 33.07 -19.96
CA SER A 79 -79.13 32.50 -20.50
C SER A 79 -80.18 32.39 -19.41
N THR A 80 -81.46 32.54 -19.77
CA THR A 80 -82.59 32.15 -18.90
C THR A 80 -82.84 30.64 -18.90
N GLN A 81 -82.28 29.92 -19.88
CA GLN A 81 -82.39 28.48 -20.02
C GLN A 81 -81.10 27.78 -19.56
N THR A 82 -81.20 26.48 -19.31
CA THR A 82 -80.03 25.66 -19.00
C THR A 82 -79.24 25.38 -20.28
N VAL A 83 -77.95 25.69 -20.27
CA VAL A 83 -77.01 25.36 -21.36
C VAL A 83 -76.12 24.21 -20.93
N THR A 84 -75.97 23.18 -21.77
CA THR A 84 -75.05 22.09 -21.52
C THR A 84 -74.04 21.96 -22.65
N VAL A 85 -72.84 21.48 -22.33
CA VAL A 85 -71.80 21.18 -23.32
C VAL A 85 -70.99 19.98 -22.86
N GLN A 86 -70.72 19.05 -23.76
CA GLN A 86 -69.86 17.90 -23.47
C GLN A 86 -68.40 18.27 -23.61
N TYR A 87 -67.54 17.68 -22.79
CA TYR A 87 -66.10 17.79 -22.91
C TYR A 87 -65.44 16.41 -22.92
N ALA A 88 -64.29 16.33 -23.59
CA ALA A 88 -63.40 15.19 -23.54
C ALA A 88 -61.94 15.66 -23.62
N THR A 89 -61.06 15.04 -22.84
CA THR A 89 -59.62 15.19 -23.01
C THR A 89 -59.14 14.55 -24.30
N GLN A 90 -58.05 15.06 -24.85
CA GLN A 90 -57.38 14.56 -26.03
C GLN A 90 -55.88 14.62 -25.80
N ASP A 91 -55.23 13.47 -25.99
CA ASP A 91 -53.78 13.31 -25.89
C ASP A 91 -53.02 14.24 -26.83
N GLY A 92 -51.83 14.63 -26.38
CA GLY A 92 -50.82 15.25 -27.22
C GLY A 92 -49.47 14.57 -27.09
N LYS A 93 -48.48 15.32 -26.61
CA LYS A 93 -47.25 14.68 -26.14
C LYS A 93 -47.52 13.99 -24.82
N ALA A 94 -48.24 14.70 -23.95
CA ALA A 94 -48.80 14.12 -22.75
C ALA A 94 -49.84 13.07 -23.15
N LYS A 95 -49.49 11.81 -22.94
CA LYS A 95 -50.22 10.58 -23.22
C LYS A 95 -49.50 9.45 -22.50
N LYS A 96 -50.15 8.29 -22.43
CA LYS A 96 -49.48 7.05 -22.01
C LYS A 96 -48.20 6.75 -22.82
N ASP A 97 -47.01 6.87 -22.22
CA ASP A 97 -45.75 6.42 -22.84
C ASP A 97 -45.51 4.94 -22.49
N PRO A 98 -45.35 4.04 -23.47
CA PRO A 98 -44.97 2.65 -23.23
C PRO A 98 -43.61 2.46 -22.52
N LYS A 99 -42.75 3.48 -22.49
CA LYS A 99 -41.42 3.45 -21.87
C LYS A 99 -41.42 3.99 -20.45
N ASP A 100 -42.42 4.79 -20.12
CA ASP A 100 -42.67 5.19 -18.74
C ASP A 100 -43.46 4.07 -18.02
N LEU A 101 -42.98 3.67 -16.85
CA LEU A 101 -43.63 2.68 -16.00
C LEU A 101 -44.70 3.30 -15.12
N ALA A 102 -44.74 4.63 -14.97
CA ALA A 102 -45.69 5.37 -14.14
C ALA A 102 -47.08 5.51 -14.79
N GLY A 103 -47.15 5.51 -16.13
CA GLY A 103 -48.39 5.32 -16.87
C GLY A 103 -48.68 6.41 -17.90
N SER A 104 -49.66 7.26 -17.61
CA SER A 104 -50.10 8.36 -18.49
C SER A 104 -50.01 9.64 -17.69
N ASP A 105 -49.52 10.72 -18.26
CA ASP A 105 -49.14 11.97 -17.54
C ASP A 105 -50.35 12.74 -17.00
N TYR A 106 -51.55 12.34 -17.44
CA TYR A 106 -52.80 12.84 -16.90
C TYR A 106 -53.90 11.77 -16.93
N ILE A 107 -54.90 11.95 -16.07
CA ILE A 107 -56.09 11.09 -16.03
C ILE A 107 -57.08 11.57 -17.09
N SER A 108 -57.34 10.75 -18.11
CA SER A 108 -58.32 11.08 -19.15
C SER A 108 -59.70 11.38 -18.56
N ALA A 109 -60.32 12.47 -19.00
CA ALA A 109 -61.58 12.95 -18.46
C ALA A 109 -62.59 13.23 -19.57
N THR A 110 -63.83 12.78 -19.38
CA THR A 110 -64.97 13.12 -20.24
C THR A 110 -66.16 13.45 -19.37
N GLY A 111 -67.01 14.38 -19.79
CA GLY A 111 -68.19 14.75 -19.01
C GLY A 111 -69.11 15.72 -19.73
N THR A 112 -70.10 16.22 -19.00
CA THR A 112 -71.02 17.27 -19.45
C THR A 112 -71.00 18.41 -18.44
N LEU A 113 -70.67 19.61 -18.87
CA LEU A 113 -70.85 20.82 -18.08
C LEU A 113 -72.29 21.30 -18.23
N THR A 114 -72.85 21.79 -17.12
CA THR A 114 -74.19 22.38 -17.06
C THR A 114 -74.07 23.78 -16.52
N PHE A 115 -74.54 24.75 -17.28
CA PHE A 115 -74.70 26.14 -16.86
C PHE A 115 -76.16 26.32 -16.46
N ALA A 116 -76.40 26.53 -15.17
CA ALA A 116 -77.72 26.90 -14.69
C ALA A 116 -78.11 28.28 -15.24
N PRO A 117 -79.40 28.63 -15.29
CA PRO A 117 -79.83 29.97 -15.70
C PRO A 117 -79.05 31.08 -14.97
N GLY A 118 -78.51 32.02 -15.73
CA GLY A 118 -77.68 33.12 -15.23
C GLY A 118 -76.19 32.81 -15.06
N GLU A 119 -75.75 31.55 -15.06
CA GLU A 119 -74.33 31.20 -14.98
C GLU A 119 -73.63 31.41 -16.32
N THR A 120 -72.44 32.00 -16.28
CA THR A 120 -71.63 32.27 -17.48
C THR A 120 -70.29 31.56 -17.49
N THR A 121 -69.89 30.90 -16.39
CA THR A 121 -68.62 30.18 -16.30
C THR A 121 -68.77 28.84 -15.57
N GLN A 122 -68.05 27.84 -16.07
CA GLN A 122 -67.90 26.52 -15.45
C GLN A 122 -66.46 26.03 -15.66
N ASN A 123 -65.98 25.13 -14.80
CA ASN A 123 -64.61 24.63 -14.87
C ASN A 123 -64.55 23.15 -15.23
N VAL A 124 -63.59 22.78 -16.09
CA VAL A 124 -63.11 21.40 -16.22
C VAL A 124 -61.80 21.30 -15.48
N VAL A 125 -61.70 20.37 -14.53
CA VAL A 125 -60.46 20.07 -13.81
C VAL A 125 -59.95 18.72 -14.26
N VAL A 126 -58.70 18.68 -14.74
CA VAL A 126 -58.01 17.45 -15.16
C VAL A 126 -56.80 17.26 -14.24
N THR A 127 -56.71 16.09 -13.61
CA THR A 127 -55.58 15.71 -12.75
C THR A 127 -54.40 15.28 -13.61
N THR A 128 -53.24 15.92 -13.43
CA THR A 128 -51.95 15.42 -13.93
C THR A 128 -51.38 14.43 -12.93
N ASN A 129 -50.61 13.46 -13.40
CA ASN A 129 -49.95 12.47 -12.57
C ASN A 129 -48.49 12.87 -12.36
N PRO A 130 -47.96 12.78 -11.13
CA PRO A 130 -46.53 12.96 -10.89
C PRO A 130 -45.78 11.64 -11.04
N ASP A 131 -44.53 11.72 -11.47
CA ASP A 131 -43.60 10.61 -11.31
C ASP A 131 -42.18 11.08 -10.94
N ASP A 132 -41.17 10.31 -11.31
CA ASP A 132 -39.76 10.50 -10.92
C ASP A 132 -38.84 10.47 -12.16
N TRP A 133 -39.40 10.49 -13.37
CA TRP A 133 -38.67 10.42 -14.64
C TRP A 133 -38.44 11.82 -15.21
N ALA A 134 -37.30 11.98 -15.86
CA ALA A 134 -36.99 13.21 -16.56
C ALA A 134 -37.65 13.26 -17.93
N GLU A 135 -38.65 14.12 -18.06
CA GLU A 135 -39.48 14.31 -19.26
C GLU A 135 -39.39 15.75 -19.79
N PRO A 136 -39.60 16.02 -21.09
CA PRO A 136 -39.72 17.40 -21.58
C PRO A 136 -41.08 18.02 -21.19
N ASP A 137 -41.26 19.33 -21.37
CA ASP A 137 -42.60 19.93 -21.33
C ASP A 137 -43.54 19.22 -22.32
N GLU A 138 -44.67 18.74 -21.82
CA GLU A 138 -45.63 17.96 -22.57
C GLU A 138 -47.01 18.61 -22.61
N GLU A 139 -47.73 18.49 -23.73
CA GLU A 139 -49.05 19.10 -23.87
C GLU A 139 -50.18 18.09 -24.08
N PHE A 140 -51.36 18.39 -23.51
CA PHE A 140 -52.64 17.74 -23.81
C PHE A 140 -53.74 18.78 -24.03
N TRP A 141 -54.92 18.34 -24.49
CA TRP A 141 -56.06 19.23 -24.79
C TRP A 141 -57.36 18.78 -24.16
N VAL A 142 -58.29 19.73 -24.00
CA VAL A 142 -59.72 19.49 -23.77
C VAL A 142 -60.50 19.99 -24.97
N ARG A 143 -61.45 19.19 -25.47
CA ARG A 143 -62.36 19.55 -26.57
C ARG A 143 -63.80 19.63 -26.09
N LEU A 144 -64.49 20.70 -26.45
CA LEU A 144 -65.93 20.86 -26.28
C LEU A 144 -66.68 20.27 -27.48
N SER A 145 -67.88 19.73 -27.21
CA SER A 145 -68.78 19.20 -28.23
C SER A 145 -70.23 19.21 -27.75
N ARG A 146 -71.18 19.05 -28.69
CA ARG A 146 -72.61 18.84 -28.40
C ARG A 146 -73.20 19.89 -27.43
N ALA A 147 -73.03 21.17 -27.75
CA ALA A 147 -73.67 22.25 -27.01
C ALA A 147 -75.21 22.22 -27.22
N THR A 148 -75.97 22.63 -26.20
CA THR A 148 -77.45 22.75 -26.24
C THR A 148 -77.90 24.21 -26.07
N GLY A 149 -79.20 24.48 -26.20
CA GLY A 149 -79.78 25.80 -25.95
C GLY A 149 -79.33 26.85 -26.99
N ASP A 150 -79.25 26.45 -28.25
CA ASP A 150 -78.78 27.25 -29.40
C ASP A 150 -77.38 27.88 -29.25
N ALA A 151 -76.62 27.47 -28.23
CA ALA A 151 -75.25 27.89 -28.02
C ALA A 151 -74.33 27.33 -29.12
N THR A 152 -73.49 28.20 -29.69
CA THR A 152 -72.47 27.83 -30.67
C THR A 152 -71.10 27.70 -30.02
N ILE A 153 -70.27 26.74 -30.43
CA ILE A 153 -68.91 26.61 -29.90
C ILE A 153 -67.96 27.47 -30.74
N SER A 154 -67.62 28.66 -30.25
CA SER A 154 -66.73 29.60 -30.95
C SER A 154 -65.25 29.26 -30.76
N LYS A 155 -64.89 28.70 -29.60
CA LYS A 155 -63.55 28.18 -29.29
C LYS A 155 -63.68 26.87 -28.52
N GLY A 156 -63.62 25.75 -29.24
CA GLY A 156 -63.92 24.42 -28.69
C GLY A 156 -62.73 23.57 -28.29
N ARG A 157 -61.51 24.11 -28.26
CA ARG A 157 -60.30 23.38 -27.86
C ARG A 157 -59.40 24.28 -27.04
N ALA A 158 -58.93 23.75 -25.91
CA ALA A 158 -57.96 24.39 -25.05
C ALA A 158 -56.80 23.46 -24.71
N LYS A 159 -55.64 24.04 -24.42
CA LYS A 159 -54.37 23.35 -24.15
C LYS A 159 -53.98 23.49 -22.68
N ALA A 160 -53.42 22.42 -22.12
CA ALA A 160 -52.58 22.45 -20.93
C ALA A 160 -51.16 22.00 -21.29
N VAL A 161 -50.16 22.52 -20.58
CA VAL A 161 -48.76 22.07 -20.66
C VAL A 161 -48.38 21.59 -19.27
N ILE A 162 -47.93 20.34 -19.18
CA ILE A 162 -47.31 19.77 -17.99
C ILE A 162 -45.83 20.15 -18.09
N GLU A 163 -45.33 20.88 -17.08
CA GLU A 163 -43.96 21.37 -17.03
C GLU A 163 -43.00 20.29 -16.56
N ASN A 164 -41.84 20.22 -17.21
CA ASN A 164 -40.72 19.44 -16.70
C ASN A 164 -40.22 20.04 -15.38
N ASP A 165 -40.42 19.32 -14.28
CA ASP A 165 -39.85 19.62 -12.96
C ASP A 165 -38.77 18.62 -12.50
N ASP A 166 -38.51 17.56 -13.28
CA ASP A 166 -37.57 16.48 -12.94
C ASP A 166 -36.35 16.37 -13.88
N PHE A 167 -35.56 17.44 -14.02
CA PHE A 167 -34.36 17.43 -14.86
C PHE A 167 -33.29 16.40 -14.40
N ALA A 168 -32.86 15.51 -15.31
CA ALA A 168 -31.81 14.53 -15.01
C ALA A 168 -30.42 15.16 -14.91
N ARG A 169 -29.62 14.70 -13.94
CA ARG A 169 -28.25 15.14 -13.69
C ARG A 169 -27.27 13.97 -13.79
N LEU A 170 -26.15 14.18 -14.47
CA LEU A 170 -25.06 13.22 -14.64
C LEU A 170 -24.00 13.40 -13.56
N SER A 171 -23.50 12.29 -13.03
CA SER A 171 -22.29 12.23 -12.22
C SER A 171 -21.44 11.01 -12.61
N ILE A 172 -20.17 11.03 -12.25
CA ILE A 172 -19.22 9.94 -12.45
C ILE A 172 -18.51 9.69 -11.12
N ASP A 173 -18.24 8.44 -10.78
CA ASP A 173 -17.57 8.06 -9.52
C ASP A 173 -16.05 8.10 -9.63
N ASP A 174 -15.37 8.21 -8.49
CA ASP A 174 -13.92 7.99 -8.42
C ASP A 174 -13.63 6.49 -8.28
N VAL A 175 -12.52 6.03 -8.88
CA VAL A 175 -12.15 4.62 -8.88
C VAL A 175 -10.70 4.45 -8.48
N THR A 176 -10.43 3.50 -7.59
CA THR A 176 -9.08 3.01 -7.30
C THR A 176 -8.93 1.62 -7.90
N VAL A 177 -7.83 1.40 -8.61
CA VAL A 177 -7.53 0.12 -9.27
C VAL A 177 -6.07 -0.25 -9.06
N ASP A 178 -5.79 -1.53 -8.87
CA ASP A 178 -4.43 -2.04 -8.93
C ASP A 178 -3.87 -1.88 -10.36
N GLU A 179 -2.57 -1.66 -10.46
CA GLU A 179 -1.85 -1.67 -11.73
C GLU A 179 -2.12 -2.95 -12.56
N GLY A 180 -2.13 -2.83 -13.89
CA GLY A 180 -2.49 -3.91 -14.81
C GLY A 180 -3.98 -4.30 -14.87
N ARG A 181 -4.88 -3.61 -14.17
CA ARG A 181 -6.34 -3.87 -14.22
C ARG A 181 -7.11 -2.69 -14.83
N SER A 182 -8.38 -2.92 -15.18
CA SER A 182 -9.21 -1.86 -15.75
C SER A 182 -9.97 -1.09 -14.67
N ALA A 183 -9.76 0.23 -14.63
CA ALA A 183 -10.61 1.14 -13.86
C ALA A 183 -11.99 1.24 -14.55
N ALA A 184 -13.06 0.97 -13.81
CA ALA A 184 -14.42 0.96 -14.32
C ALA A 184 -15.23 2.04 -13.62
N PHE A 185 -15.34 3.20 -14.27
CA PHE A 185 -16.06 4.36 -13.76
C PHE A 185 -17.55 4.24 -14.10
N GLU A 186 -18.42 4.27 -13.10
CA GLU A 186 -19.86 4.33 -13.26
C GLU A 186 -20.32 5.79 -13.45
N VAL A 187 -20.89 6.05 -14.63
CA VAL A 187 -21.60 7.30 -14.93
C VAL A 187 -23.08 7.08 -14.70
N THR A 188 -23.68 7.84 -13.80
CA THR A 188 -25.07 7.69 -13.37
C THR A 188 -25.90 8.92 -13.72
N LEU A 189 -27.19 8.70 -13.99
CA LEU A 189 -28.20 9.74 -13.99
C LEU A 189 -28.86 9.79 -12.60
N SER A 190 -29.21 10.98 -12.10
CA SER A 190 -29.96 11.11 -10.84
C SER A 190 -31.34 10.47 -10.89
N ARG A 191 -31.92 10.37 -12.09
CA ARG A 191 -33.24 9.83 -12.41
C ARG A 191 -33.21 9.29 -13.85
N PRO A 192 -33.98 8.24 -14.19
CA PRO A 192 -34.14 7.82 -15.58
C PRO A 192 -34.79 8.93 -16.43
N SER A 193 -34.59 8.91 -17.74
CA SER A 193 -35.24 9.85 -18.67
C SER A 193 -36.04 9.12 -19.72
N THR A 194 -37.15 9.71 -20.18
CA THR A 194 -37.91 9.23 -21.36
C THR A 194 -37.22 9.61 -22.68
N GLN A 195 -36.25 10.52 -22.62
CA GLN A 195 -35.42 10.92 -23.76
C GLN A 195 -34.07 10.20 -23.79
N LYS A 196 -33.46 10.17 -24.98
CA LYS A 196 -32.08 9.70 -25.13
C LYS A 196 -31.13 10.74 -24.54
N VAL A 197 -30.34 10.36 -23.55
CA VAL A 197 -29.28 11.20 -22.99
C VAL A 197 -27.93 10.78 -23.60
N THR A 198 -27.11 11.76 -23.97
CA THR A 198 -25.72 11.51 -24.38
C THR A 198 -24.76 12.43 -23.66
N VAL A 199 -23.57 11.92 -23.36
CA VAL A 199 -22.48 12.68 -22.75
C VAL A 199 -21.16 12.19 -23.32
N ARG A 200 -20.24 13.10 -23.62
CA ARG A 200 -18.88 12.75 -24.06
C ARG A 200 -18.00 12.55 -22.84
N TYR A 201 -17.06 11.62 -22.94
CA TYR A 201 -16.01 11.46 -21.95
C TYR A 201 -14.64 11.48 -22.63
N ALA A 202 -13.62 11.95 -21.91
CA ALA A 202 -12.23 11.83 -22.30
C ALA A 202 -11.35 11.71 -21.05
N THR A 203 -10.32 10.86 -21.13
CA THR A 203 -9.28 10.78 -20.11
C THR A 203 -8.31 11.94 -20.22
N GLN A 204 -7.78 12.39 -19.09
CA GLN A 204 -6.74 13.41 -18.99
C GLN A 204 -5.66 12.97 -17.99
N ASP A 205 -4.41 13.26 -18.33
CA ASP A 205 -3.25 12.96 -17.49
C ASP A 205 -3.34 13.73 -16.16
N GLY A 206 -2.99 13.06 -15.06
CA GLY A 206 -2.82 13.65 -13.73
C GLY A 206 -1.35 13.53 -13.33
N THR A 207 -1.04 12.73 -12.31
CA THR A 207 0.33 12.23 -12.10
C THR A 207 0.64 11.05 -13.02
N ALA A 208 -0.37 10.20 -13.29
CA ALA A 208 -0.31 9.15 -14.30
C ALA A 208 -0.37 9.76 -15.71
N THR A 209 0.49 9.25 -16.58
CA THR A 209 0.68 9.63 -17.98
C THR A 209 0.08 8.58 -18.92
N GLY A 210 -0.88 9.00 -19.75
CA GLY A 210 -1.53 8.05 -20.67
C GLY A 210 -0.60 7.60 -21.80
N GLY A 211 -0.46 6.29 -21.95
CA GLY A 211 0.49 5.62 -22.83
C GLY A 211 1.60 4.88 -22.07
N THR A 212 1.91 5.29 -20.85
CA THR A 212 2.79 4.59 -19.90
C THR A 212 1.97 3.89 -18.83
N ASP A 213 1.07 4.61 -18.15
CA ASP A 213 0.46 4.13 -16.90
C ASP A 213 -1.01 3.72 -17.13
N TYR A 214 -1.65 4.30 -18.14
CA TYR A 214 -3.00 3.91 -18.57
C TYR A 214 -3.22 4.13 -20.07
N THR A 215 -4.23 3.47 -20.64
CA THR A 215 -4.61 3.69 -22.05
C THR A 215 -5.57 4.86 -22.18
N LYS A 216 -5.16 5.93 -22.89
CA LYS A 216 -6.02 7.09 -23.17
C LYS A 216 -7.32 6.66 -23.86
N SER A 217 -8.45 7.10 -23.30
CA SER A 217 -9.78 6.72 -23.76
C SER A 217 -10.65 7.96 -23.95
N ARG A 218 -11.47 7.97 -25.01
CA ARG A 218 -12.49 8.99 -25.23
C ARG A 218 -13.66 8.40 -25.99
N GLY A 219 -14.86 8.92 -25.75
CA GLY A 219 -16.05 8.40 -26.38
C GLY A 219 -17.30 9.22 -26.12
N THR A 220 -18.45 8.64 -26.44
CA THR A 220 -19.76 9.19 -26.13
C THR A 220 -20.60 8.09 -25.52
N LEU A 221 -21.01 8.28 -24.27
CA LEU A 221 -22.01 7.43 -23.63
C LEU A 221 -23.39 7.79 -24.16
N THR A 222 -24.21 6.77 -24.38
CA THR A 222 -25.61 6.92 -24.78
C THR A 222 -26.48 6.14 -23.82
N PHE A 223 -27.28 6.86 -23.04
CA PHE A 223 -28.36 6.32 -22.23
C PHE A 223 -29.61 6.28 -23.11
N ARG A 224 -30.13 5.08 -23.32
CA ARG A 224 -31.44 4.90 -23.94
C ARG A 224 -32.51 5.34 -22.94
N PRO A 225 -33.73 5.67 -23.39
CA PRO A 225 -34.82 5.92 -22.48
C PRO A 225 -34.95 4.82 -21.42
N GLY A 226 -35.03 5.21 -20.15
CA GLY A 226 -35.07 4.31 -18.99
C GLY A 226 -33.72 3.75 -18.50
N ASP A 227 -32.61 3.96 -19.20
CA ASP A 227 -31.28 3.62 -18.67
C ASP A 227 -30.94 4.56 -17.50
N PHE A 228 -30.34 4.01 -16.44
CA PHE A 228 -29.94 4.78 -15.25
C PHE A 228 -28.42 4.98 -15.13
N SER A 229 -27.63 3.95 -15.47
CA SER A 229 -26.16 4.02 -15.41
C SER A 229 -25.48 3.42 -16.64
N LYS A 230 -24.24 3.85 -16.89
CA LYS A 230 -23.32 3.33 -17.90
C LYS A 230 -21.90 3.32 -17.33
N THR A 231 -21.06 2.42 -17.82
CA THR A 231 -19.67 2.31 -17.37
C THR A 231 -18.71 2.82 -18.44
N VAL A 232 -17.70 3.59 -18.03
CA VAL A 232 -16.49 3.90 -18.80
C VAL A 232 -15.36 3.03 -18.26
N THR A 233 -14.77 2.20 -19.12
CA THR A 233 -13.64 1.35 -18.74
C THR A 233 -12.35 1.91 -19.31
N VAL A 234 -11.36 2.12 -18.44
CA VAL A 234 -10.01 2.60 -18.77
C VAL A 234 -8.99 1.58 -18.26
N PRO A 235 -8.28 0.86 -19.15
CA PRO A 235 -7.20 -0.05 -18.73
C PRO A 235 -6.02 0.73 -18.12
N SER A 236 -5.59 0.36 -16.91
CA SER A 236 -4.22 0.65 -16.47
C SER A 236 -3.25 -0.31 -17.15
N LEU A 237 -2.00 0.12 -17.26
CA LEU A 237 -0.88 -0.64 -17.81
C LEU A 237 -0.04 -1.13 -16.63
N ASP A 238 0.65 -2.26 -16.81
CA ASP A 238 1.47 -2.94 -15.79
C ASP A 238 2.93 -2.85 -16.21
N ASP A 239 3.82 -2.47 -15.30
CA ASP A 239 5.26 -2.58 -15.52
C ASP A 239 6.05 -3.24 -14.37
N THR A 240 7.32 -2.87 -14.18
CA THR A 240 8.22 -3.46 -13.16
C THR A 240 8.96 -2.40 -12.36
N LEU A 241 8.68 -1.13 -12.61
CA LEU A 241 9.24 0.01 -11.93
C LEU A 241 8.43 0.24 -10.66
N LEU A 242 9.15 0.54 -9.59
CA LEU A 242 8.53 0.83 -8.32
C LEU A 242 8.24 2.31 -8.20
N GLU A 243 6.97 2.67 -8.28
CA GLU A 243 6.51 4.04 -8.38
C GLU A 243 5.83 4.47 -7.07
N SER A 244 4.87 5.37 -7.16
CA SER A 244 3.97 5.76 -6.07
C SER A 244 2.57 5.78 -6.66
N ASP A 245 1.52 5.61 -5.85
CA ASP A 245 0.15 5.67 -6.37
C ASP A 245 -0.06 6.92 -7.23
N GLU A 246 -0.55 6.69 -8.45
CA GLU A 246 -0.71 7.73 -9.44
C GLU A 246 -2.18 7.97 -9.77
N THR A 247 -2.48 9.14 -10.33
CA THR A 247 -3.85 9.55 -10.64
C THR A 247 -3.99 10.03 -12.07
N PHE A 248 -5.11 9.71 -12.69
CA PHE A 248 -5.58 10.31 -13.94
C PHE A 248 -7.04 10.74 -13.78
N HIS A 249 -7.55 11.53 -14.73
CA HIS A 249 -8.92 12.04 -14.68
C HIS A 249 -9.77 11.52 -15.83
N VAL A 250 -11.07 11.32 -15.59
CA VAL A 250 -12.09 11.12 -16.65
C VAL A 250 -13.05 12.30 -16.61
N ARG A 251 -13.08 13.09 -17.70
CA ARG A 251 -13.93 14.29 -17.78
C ARG A 251 -15.16 14.09 -18.65
N LEU A 252 -16.32 14.40 -18.12
CA LEU A 252 -17.59 14.48 -18.83
C LEU A 252 -17.76 15.85 -19.51
N SER A 253 -18.33 15.87 -20.71
CA SER A 253 -18.60 17.10 -21.44
C SER A 253 -19.72 16.95 -22.45
N ALA A 254 -20.25 18.08 -22.93
CA ALA A 254 -21.25 18.14 -23.99
C ALA A 254 -22.45 17.20 -23.76
N ALA A 255 -23.00 17.22 -22.54
CA ALA A 255 -24.24 16.52 -22.23
C ALA A 255 -25.43 17.09 -23.02
N SER A 256 -26.39 16.24 -23.36
CA SER A 256 -27.65 16.59 -24.01
C SER A 256 -28.82 15.92 -23.31
N ASN A 257 -29.91 16.66 -23.07
CA ASN A 257 -31.08 16.21 -22.31
C ASN A 257 -30.78 15.81 -20.86
N ALA A 258 -29.65 16.27 -20.33
CA ALA A 258 -29.26 16.15 -18.93
C ALA A 258 -28.25 17.26 -18.61
N GLU A 259 -28.16 17.64 -17.34
CA GLU A 259 -27.10 18.51 -16.83
C GLU A 259 -25.93 17.68 -16.30
N ILE A 260 -24.72 18.23 -16.29
CA ILE A 260 -23.57 17.58 -15.64
C ILE A 260 -23.46 18.18 -14.24
N ALA A 261 -23.78 17.38 -13.21
CA ALA A 261 -23.62 17.78 -11.82
C ALA A 261 -22.20 17.54 -11.32
N ASP A 262 -21.62 16.40 -11.70
CA ASP A 262 -20.21 16.10 -11.51
C ASP A 262 -19.55 15.76 -12.85
N ALA A 263 -18.52 16.52 -13.20
CA ALA A 263 -17.90 16.50 -14.50
C ALA A 263 -16.56 15.77 -14.52
N GLU A 264 -16.00 15.38 -13.37
CA GLU A 264 -14.65 14.83 -13.29
C GLU A 264 -14.59 13.71 -12.26
N ALA A 265 -14.11 12.55 -12.72
CA ALA A 265 -13.70 11.47 -11.83
C ALA A 265 -12.18 11.38 -11.77
N ILE A 266 -11.67 10.94 -10.62
CA ILE A 266 -10.29 10.60 -10.35
C ILE A 266 -10.14 9.08 -10.41
N GLY A 267 -9.29 8.62 -11.33
CA GLY A 267 -8.78 7.26 -11.35
C GLY A 267 -7.46 7.18 -10.61
N THR A 268 -7.39 6.41 -9.53
CA THR A 268 -6.14 6.13 -8.80
C THR A 268 -5.62 4.75 -9.21
N ILE A 269 -4.37 4.69 -9.65
CA ILE A 269 -3.64 3.46 -9.96
C ILE A 269 -2.73 3.17 -8.78
N VAL A 270 -2.92 2.00 -8.14
CA VAL A 270 -2.12 1.53 -7.02
C VAL A 270 -1.02 0.63 -7.58
N ASP A 271 0.21 1.13 -7.47
CA ASP A 271 1.46 0.43 -7.77
C ASP A 271 1.48 -0.91 -7.02
N GLN A 272 1.73 -2.01 -7.74
CA GLN A 272 1.75 -3.35 -7.16
C GLN A 272 3.17 -3.79 -6.79
N GLU A 273 4.15 -2.97 -7.14
CA GLU A 273 5.54 -3.18 -6.87
C GLU A 273 5.80 -2.90 -5.39
N PHE A 274 6.39 -3.88 -4.72
CA PHE A 274 6.58 -3.78 -3.29
C PHE A 274 7.87 -3.02 -2.97
N ARG A 275 7.77 -1.86 -2.30
CA ARG A 275 8.86 -1.35 -1.44
C ARG A 275 8.95 -2.28 -0.24
N PRO A 276 10.09 -2.94 0.08
CA PRO A 276 10.29 -3.55 1.38
C PRO A 276 10.32 -2.46 2.46
N THR A 277 9.15 -2.03 2.91
CA THR A 277 9.02 -1.03 3.96
C THR A 277 9.12 -1.77 5.29
N LEU A 278 10.29 -1.68 5.91
CA LEU A 278 10.57 -2.28 7.21
C LEU A 278 9.75 -1.55 8.29
N TRP A 279 8.50 -1.96 8.49
CA TRP A 279 7.69 -1.40 9.56
C TRP A 279 8.21 -1.84 10.93
N ASN A 280 8.27 -0.86 11.84
CA ASN A 280 8.71 -1.00 13.20
C ASN A 280 7.88 -2.08 13.94
N GLY A 281 8.47 -3.24 14.23
CA GLY A 281 7.83 -4.34 14.94
C GLY A 281 7.04 -5.35 14.09
N GLY A 282 7.06 -5.26 12.76
CA GLY A 282 6.45 -6.25 11.88
C GLY A 282 7.31 -7.51 11.72
N VAL A 283 6.69 -8.68 11.81
CA VAL A 283 7.31 -9.97 11.43
C VAL A 283 6.88 -10.29 10.00
N GLN A 284 7.80 -10.21 9.04
CA GLN A 284 7.58 -10.55 7.64
C GLN A 284 7.92 -12.01 7.38
N THR A 285 7.01 -12.77 6.78
CA THR A 285 7.25 -14.13 6.28
C THR A 285 7.61 -14.08 4.80
N PHE A 286 8.74 -14.67 4.44
CA PHE A 286 9.16 -14.87 3.07
C PHE A 286 9.15 -16.35 2.77
N GLN A 287 8.98 -16.70 1.50
CA GLN A 287 9.05 -18.07 1.01
C GLN A 287 10.20 -18.17 0.02
N ASP A 288 11.09 -19.14 0.17
CA ASP A 288 12.13 -19.36 -0.84
C ASP A 288 11.59 -20.13 -2.05
N THR A 289 12.45 -20.30 -3.05
CA THR A 289 12.15 -21.04 -4.30
C THR A 289 11.75 -22.50 -4.09
N ASP A 290 12.05 -23.07 -2.91
CA ASP A 290 11.72 -24.45 -2.55
C ASP A 290 10.44 -24.55 -1.70
N GLY A 291 9.82 -23.40 -1.36
CA GLY A 291 8.57 -23.32 -0.61
C GLY A 291 8.76 -23.16 0.91
N ASP A 292 9.99 -22.98 1.40
CA ASP A 292 10.26 -22.86 2.84
C ASP A 292 10.02 -21.44 3.34
N LEU A 293 9.31 -21.33 4.48
CA LEU A 293 8.94 -20.06 5.09
C LEU A 293 10.01 -19.57 6.09
N PHE A 294 10.52 -18.35 5.92
CA PHE A 294 11.39 -17.67 6.88
C PHE A 294 10.78 -16.37 7.40
N ARG A 295 11.03 -16.05 8.68
CA ARG A 295 10.48 -14.86 9.36
C ARG A 295 11.58 -13.84 9.66
N LEU A 296 11.42 -12.61 9.18
CA LEU A 296 12.25 -11.46 9.55
C LEU A 296 11.47 -10.54 10.49
N ALA A 297 11.99 -10.30 11.69
CA ALA A 297 11.43 -9.36 12.64
C ALA A 297 12.40 -8.19 12.85
N PHE A 298 11.91 -6.95 12.74
CA PHE A 298 12.70 -5.73 12.95
C PHE A 298 12.27 -5.03 14.23
N LYS A 299 13.21 -4.77 15.15
CA LYS A 299 12.92 -4.15 16.45
C LYS A 299 13.56 -2.77 16.55
N GLY A 300 12.80 -1.73 16.20
CA GLY A 300 13.18 -0.34 16.52
C GLY A 300 14.07 0.34 15.47
N PRO A 301 14.06 1.69 15.42
CA PRO A 301 14.97 2.44 14.57
C PRO A 301 16.39 2.36 15.14
N GLY A 302 17.34 1.81 14.36
CA GLY A 302 18.78 1.85 14.64
C GLY A 302 19.45 0.49 14.86
N ASP A 303 18.70 -0.55 15.22
CA ASP A 303 19.22 -1.89 15.47
C ASP A 303 18.43 -2.94 14.68
N ALA A 304 18.91 -3.31 13.50
CA ALA A 304 18.38 -4.47 12.78
C ALA A 304 18.85 -5.76 13.47
N THR A 305 18.14 -6.19 14.51
CA THR A 305 18.33 -7.52 15.11
C THR A 305 17.52 -8.56 14.33
N VAL A 306 18.18 -9.26 13.40
CA VAL A 306 17.59 -10.42 12.72
C VAL A 306 17.46 -11.56 13.74
N THR A 307 16.24 -11.86 14.16
CA THR A 307 15.96 -12.98 15.06
C THR A 307 15.30 -14.10 14.26
N PHE A 308 16.00 -15.22 14.06
CA PHE A 308 15.39 -16.43 13.52
C PHE A 308 14.52 -17.06 14.61
N ALA A 309 13.19 -16.97 14.48
CA ALA A 309 12.27 -17.64 15.37
C ALA A 309 12.30 -19.15 15.07
N GLU A 310 12.60 -19.94 16.11
CA GLU A 310 12.47 -21.39 16.25
C GLU A 310 12.13 -22.20 15.00
N ARG A 311 13.10 -22.98 14.49
CA ARG A 311 12.81 -24.03 13.51
C ARG A 311 12.05 -25.17 14.19
N THR A 312 10.89 -25.51 13.64
CA THR A 312 10.37 -26.88 13.72
C THR A 312 11.40 -27.84 13.11
N PRO A 313 11.58 -29.04 13.68
CA PRO A 313 12.77 -29.85 13.48
C PRO A 313 12.70 -30.57 12.14
N LEU A 314 13.55 -30.19 11.18
CA LEU A 314 14.11 -31.10 10.19
C LEU A 314 15.42 -30.52 9.65
N GLY A 315 16.45 -31.36 9.70
CA GLY A 315 17.85 -31.00 9.51
C GLY A 315 18.16 -30.63 8.07
N ALA A 316 18.30 -29.34 7.81
CA ALA A 316 18.98 -28.84 6.63
C ALA A 316 19.91 -27.70 7.06
N ASP A 317 21.15 -27.77 6.60
CA ASP A 317 22.18 -26.77 6.80
C ASP A 317 21.73 -25.43 6.19
N ILE A 318 21.84 -24.34 6.96
CA ILE A 318 21.62 -22.98 6.43
C ILE A 318 22.86 -22.64 5.60
N ASP A 319 22.77 -22.78 4.28
CA ASP A 319 23.96 -22.77 3.44
C ASP A 319 24.45 -21.35 3.06
N THR A 320 23.63 -20.30 3.09
CA THR A 320 24.13 -18.93 2.83
C THR A 320 23.20 -17.83 3.34
N ILE A 321 23.73 -16.86 4.10
CA ILE A 321 23.13 -15.53 4.27
C ILE A 321 24.02 -14.55 3.50
N ALA A 322 23.52 -14.02 2.38
CA ALA A 322 24.22 -13.02 1.58
C ALA A 322 23.60 -11.64 1.83
N PHE A 323 24.42 -10.66 2.23
CA PHE A 323 24.03 -9.26 2.22
C PHE A 323 24.57 -8.63 0.93
N ALA A 324 23.68 -8.30 -0.01
CA ALA A 324 24.03 -7.53 -1.20
C ALA A 324 23.93 -6.03 -0.86
N ASP A 325 24.99 -5.27 -1.17
CA ASP A 325 25.11 -3.82 -1.04
C ASP A 325 24.91 -3.20 0.36
N ALA A 326 25.94 -3.29 1.19
CA ALA A 326 26.07 -2.51 2.41
C ALA A 326 26.96 -1.28 2.19
N THR A 327 26.53 -0.32 1.36
CA THR A 327 27.25 0.96 1.16
C THR A 327 27.11 1.94 2.33
N THR A 328 26.28 1.65 3.34
CA THR A 328 26.04 2.55 4.49
C THR A 328 26.00 1.87 5.86
N ALA A 329 26.26 0.56 5.97
CA ALA A 329 26.25 -0.13 7.27
C ALA A 329 27.52 0.20 8.07
N THR A 330 27.40 1.10 9.04
CA THR A 330 28.51 1.51 9.93
C THR A 330 28.80 0.48 11.04
N SER A 331 27.97 -0.55 11.23
CA SER A 331 28.28 -1.70 12.09
C SER A 331 27.44 -2.92 11.71
N LEU A 332 28.07 -4.11 11.65
CA LEU A 332 27.37 -5.39 11.65
C LEU A 332 27.37 -5.90 13.09
N SER A 333 26.24 -5.75 13.78
CA SER A 333 25.99 -6.38 15.08
C SER A 333 25.28 -7.71 14.84
N SER A 334 26.03 -8.82 14.78
CA SER A 334 25.44 -10.15 14.86
C SER A 334 25.16 -10.47 16.33
N THR A 335 23.96 -10.17 16.81
CA THR A 335 23.48 -10.83 18.04
C THR A 335 23.14 -12.26 17.66
N LEU A 336 24.13 -13.15 17.72
CA LEU A 336 23.89 -14.59 17.49
C LEU A 336 22.97 -15.07 18.61
N VAL A 337 21.77 -15.51 18.21
CA VAL A 337 20.81 -16.18 19.09
C VAL A 337 21.54 -17.30 19.84
N LYS A 338 21.32 -17.40 21.16
CA LYS A 338 21.84 -18.49 22.01
C LYS A 338 21.73 -19.81 21.25
N ALA A 339 22.88 -20.46 20.98
CA ALA A 339 22.93 -21.83 20.51
C ALA A 339 22.36 -22.74 21.62
N GLY A 340 21.04 -22.86 21.65
CA GLY A 340 20.31 -23.77 22.52
C GLY A 340 20.36 -25.18 21.97
N ALA A 341 21.56 -25.78 21.94
CA ALA A 341 21.82 -27.22 21.99
C ALA A 341 23.32 -27.43 21.75
N ALA A 342 23.97 -28.15 22.66
CA ALA A 342 25.35 -28.59 22.50
C ALA A 342 25.52 -29.34 21.16
N GLY A 343 26.39 -28.85 20.27
CA GLY A 343 26.81 -29.55 19.05
C GLY A 343 26.37 -28.96 17.69
N GLY A 344 25.65 -27.83 17.65
CA GLY A 344 25.29 -27.17 16.39
C GLY A 344 26.45 -26.38 15.75
N LYS A 345 26.78 -26.66 14.49
CA LYS A 345 27.75 -25.91 13.68
C LYS A 345 27.09 -24.64 13.14
N THR A 346 27.66 -23.46 13.38
CA THR A 346 27.18 -22.20 12.78
C THR A 346 28.25 -21.61 11.88
N THR A 347 27.97 -21.51 10.58
CA THR A 347 28.87 -20.93 9.58
C THR A 347 28.49 -19.48 9.33
N VAL A 348 29.41 -18.52 9.52
CA VAL A 348 29.18 -17.10 9.20
C VAL A 348 30.04 -16.75 8.00
N ARG A 349 29.41 -16.42 6.86
CA ARG A 349 30.08 -15.89 5.66
C ARG A 349 29.88 -14.39 5.57
N ALA A 350 30.95 -13.62 5.80
CA ALA A 350 30.99 -12.19 5.52
C ALA A 350 31.85 -11.95 4.27
N VAL A 351 31.21 -11.55 3.17
CA VAL A 351 31.90 -11.21 1.92
C VAL A 351 31.91 -9.69 1.80
N SER A 352 33.09 -9.05 1.81
CA SER A 352 33.23 -7.69 1.30
C SER A 352 33.80 -7.74 -0.12
N ALA A 353 33.34 -6.83 -0.99
CA ALA A 353 33.99 -6.61 -2.27
C ALA A 353 35.42 -6.10 -2.05
N LEU A 354 36.34 -6.52 -2.93
CA LEU A 354 37.79 -6.30 -2.90
C LEU A 354 38.23 -5.03 -2.14
N GLY A 355 38.81 -5.23 -0.95
CA GLY A 355 39.63 -4.23 -0.27
C GLY A 355 38.96 -3.36 0.80
N GLN A 356 37.68 -3.57 1.13
CA GLN A 356 37.03 -2.80 2.21
C GLN A 356 37.03 -3.55 3.55
N SER A 357 37.35 -2.82 4.62
CA SER A 357 37.38 -3.31 6.00
C SER A 357 35.99 -3.74 6.44
N LEU A 358 35.83 -5.00 6.83
CA LEU A 358 34.69 -5.40 7.65
C LEU A 358 34.89 -4.71 9.01
N GLY A 359 33.89 -3.96 9.50
CA GLY A 359 33.95 -3.29 10.80
C GLY A 359 34.13 -4.27 11.97
N LYS A 360 34.17 -3.75 13.21
CA LYS A 360 34.30 -4.57 14.42
C LYS A 360 33.17 -5.61 14.51
N LEU A 361 33.53 -6.89 14.56
CA LEU A 361 32.61 -7.97 14.92
C LEU A 361 32.64 -8.15 16.43
N ASN A 362 31.60 -7.66 17.13
CA ASN A 362 31.42 -7.85 18.57
C ASN A 362 30.58 -9.12 18.80
N LEU A 363 31.19 -10.18 19.34
CA LEU A 363 30.49 -11.42 19.70
C LEU A 363 30.24 -11.45 21.21
N PRO A 364 28.98 -11.39 21.69
CA PRO A 364 28.69 -11.57 23.11
C PRO A 364 28.86 -13.04 23.54
N ARG A 365 29.34 -13.25 24.77
CA ARG A 365 29.50 -14.54 25.51
C ARG A 365 28.73 -15.75 24.91
N ALA A 366 29.34 -16.43 23.95
CA ALA A 366 28.82 -17.66 23.36
C ALA A 366 29.96 -18.55 22.85
N THR A 367 29.78 -19.86 22.99
CA THR A 367 30.69 -20.88 22.48
C THR A 367 30.72 -20.84 20.95
N LEU A 368 31.88 -20.51 20.36
CA LEU A 368 32.06 -20.51 18.91
C LEU A 368 32.45 -21.91 18.41
N SER A 369 31.63 -22.52 17.56
CA SER A 369 32.03 -23.70 16.77
C SER A 369 31.59 -23.51 15.32
N GLY A 370 32.53 -23.15 14.43
CA GLY A 370 32.20 -22.85 13.03
C GLY A 370 33.36 -22.40 12.16
N GLN A 371 33.24 -22.63 10.85
CA GLN A 371 34.17 -22.17 9.83
C GLN A 371 33.85 -20.72 9.42
N VAL A 372 34.89 -19.87 9.32
CA VAL A 372 34.78 -18.46 8.92
C VAL A 372 35.62 -18.25 7.64
N ASP A 373 34.95 -18.08 6.49
CA ASP A 373 35.60 -17.71 5.22
C ASP A 373 35.61 -16.18 5.08
N ILE A 374 36.79 -15.55 4.96
CA ILE A 374 36.97 -14.10 4.90
C ILE A 374 37.81 -13.71 3.67
N GLY A 375 37.22 -12.89 2.80
CA GLY A 375 37.85 -12.35 1.59
C GLY A 375 38.53 -10.97 1.76
N GLY A 376 39.05 -10.62 2.94
CA GLY A 376 39.60 -9.27 3.21
C GLY A 376 40.29 -9.06 4.56
N THR A 377 40.45 -7.80 4.97
CA THR A 377 40.94 -7.37 6.30
C THR A 377 39.83 -7.49 7.34
N LEU A 378 40.07 -8.21 8.45
CA LEU A 378 39.09 -8.40 9.53
C LEU A 378 39.67 -8.06 10.90
N ASN A 379 39.05 -7.11 11.60
CA ASN A 379 39.27 -6.87 13.04
C ASN A 379 38.18 -7.60 13.83
N VAL A 380 38.45 -8.83 14.29
CA VAL A 380 37.55 -9.55 15.21
C VAL A 380 37.81 -9.06 16.62
N LEU A 381 36.78 -8.67 17.38
CA LEU A 381 36.86 -8.47 18.83
C LEU A 381 35.87 -9.43 19.50
N VAL A 382 36.38 -10.59 19.92
CA VAL A 382 35.60 -11.51 20.77
C VAL A 382 35.52 -10.89 22.16
N LEU A 383 34.37 -10.90 22.84
CA LEU A 383 34.24 -10.48 24.24
C LEU A 383 33.53 -11.60 25.03
N GLY A 384 34.32 -12.55 25.55
CA GLY A 384 33.84 -13.66 26.38
C GLY A 384 34.73 -14.92 26.30
N ASP A 385 34.38 -15.95 27.08
CA ASP A 385 35.14 -17.21 27.13
C ASP A 385 34.93 -18.07 25.87
N ILE A 386 36.01 -18.68 25.36
CA ILE A 386 35.98 -19.66 24.27
C ILE A 386 36.07 -21.05 24.90
N ALA A 387 35.06 -21.91 24.69
CA ALA A 387 35.04 -23.24 25.29
C ALA A 387 36.11 -24.19 24.70
N ASP A 388 36.49 -25.23 25.46
CA ASP A 388 37.39 -26.30 24.99
C ASP A 388 36.86 -26.98 23.72
N GLY A 389 37.73 -27.16 22.72
CA GLY A 389 37.41 -27.79 21.44
C GLY A 389 36.84 -26.84 20.38
N ALA A 390 36.91 -25.52 20.58
CA ALA A 390 36.51 -24.53 19.59
C ALA A 390 37.49 -24.49 18.41
N HIS A 391 36.97 -24.71 17.20
CA HIS A 391 37.74 -24.57 15.96
C HIS A 391 37.45 -23.21 15.33
N ILE A 392 38.45 -22.35 15.25
CA ILE A 392 38.39 -21.12 14.45
C ILE A 392 39.06 -21.42 13.11
N LEU A 393 38.25 -21.71 12.09
CA LEU A 393 38.75 -21.87 10.72
C LEU A 393 38.76 -20.51 10.03
N ILE A 394 39.93 -20.02 9.61
CA ILE A 394 40.06 -18.76 8.86
C ILE A 394 40.49 -19.09 7.43
N GLY A 395 39.55 -18.98 6.49
CA GLY A 395 39.79 -19.19 5.05
C GLY A 395 39.96 -17.86 4.30
N GLY A 396 41.05 -17.68 3.55
CA GLY A 396 41.25 -16.58 2.58
C GLY A 396 42.67 -16.00 2.50
N ASN A 397 42.91 -15.11 1.52
CA ASN A 397 44.10 -14.26 1.45
C ASN A 397 43.87 -13.01 2.31
N ALA A 398 43.86 -13.16 3.63
CA ALA A 398 43.66 -12.04 4.55
C ALA A 398 44.97 -11.25 4.74
N LYS A 399 44.92 -9.93 4.57
CA LYS A 399 45.92 -8.97 5.08
C LYS A 399 45.21 -8.08 6.11
N GLY A 400 45.57 -8.16 7.39
CA GLY A 400 44.91 -7.41 8.47
C GLY A 400 45.34 -7.81 9.88
N ALA A 401 44.82 -7.13 10.91
CA ALA A 401 45.10 -7.39 12.33
C ALA A 401 43.93 -8.12 13.02
N LEU A 402 44.23 -9.16 13.81
CA LEU A 402 43.27 -10.01 14.52
C LEU A 402 43.54 -9.78 15.99
N THR A 403 42.53 -9.26 16.69
CA THR A 403 42.64 -8.95 18.10
C THR A 403 41.60 -9.76 18.87
N ILE A 404 41.95 -11.00 19.20
CA ILE A 404 41.13 -11.78 20.13
C ILE A 404 41.41 -11.25 21.54
N THR A 405 40.37 -10.89 22.29
CA THR A 405 40.46 -10.49 23.71
C THR A 405 39.49 -11.35 24.53
N ALA A 406 39.97 -12.18 25.45
CA ALA A 406 39.09 -13.11 26.20
C ALA A 406 39.60 -13.39 27.63
N ASP A 407 38.66 -13.64 28.55
CA ASP A 407 38.91 -13.93 29.98
C ASP A 407 39.35 -15.40 30.21
N GLU A 408 38.82 -16.39 29.48
CA GLU A 408 39.37 -17.75 29.34
C GLU A 408 39.21 -18.29 27.89
N VAL A 409 40.26 -18.89 27.32
CA VAL A 409 40.21 -19.56 26.01
C VAL A 409 40.67 -21.01 26.17
N GLY A 410 39.80 -21.97 25.82
CA GLY A 410 40.11 -23.40 25.75
C GLY A 410 41.09 -23.76 24.62
N ASP A 411 41.17 -25.03 24.21
CA ASP A 411 41.97 -25.42 23.03
C ASP A 411 41.53 -24.67 21.76
N VAL A 412 42.46 -23.97 21.10
CA VAL A 412 42.22 -23.24 19.83
C VAL A 412 43.06 -23.87 18.73
N ASP A 413 42.38 -24.59 17.83
CA ASP A 413 42.99 -25.11 16.62
C ASP A 413 42.88 -24.09 15.47
N LEU A 414 44.00 -23.42 15.15
CA LEU A 414 44.14 -22.67 13.90
C LEU A 414 44.56 -23.63 12.78
N THR A 415 43.58 -24.30 12.18
CA THR A 415 43.82 -25.20 11.05
C THR A 415 43.68 -24.45 9.74
N PHE A 416 44.74 -24.43 8.92
CA PHE A 416 44.67 -23.97 7.53
C PHE A 416 44.42 -25.20 6.64
N PRO A 417 43.20 -25.46 6.15
CA PRO A 417 42.93 -26.62 5.32
C PRO A 417 43.58 -26.44 3.95
N GLY A 418 44.65 -27.19 3.69
CA GLY A 418 45.05 -27.48 2.33
C GLY A 418 43.96 -28.34 1.69
N ILE A 419 43.38 -27.86 0.60
CA ILE A 419 42.27 -28.42 -0.20
C ILE A 419 40.88 -27.88 0.19
N LEU A 420 40.71 -26.56 0.04
CA LEU A 420 39.52 -26.01 -0.62
C LEU A 420 39.94 -25.68 -2.06
N LYS A 421 39.35 -26.35 -3.05
CA LYS A 421 39.57 -26.03 -4.46
C LYS A 421 39.13 -24.57 -4.67
N ASN A 422 40.13 -23.68 -4.77
CA ASN A 422 40.05 -22.23 -5.03
C ASN A 422 40.17 -21.24 -3.85
N ALA A 423 40.59 -21.67 -2.65
CA ALA A 423 41.05 -20.73 -1.61
C ALA A 423 42.44 -21.15 -1.09
N THR A 424 43.47 -20.34 -1.38
CA THR A 424 44.83 -20.60 -0.88
C THR A 424 45.08 -19.66 0.30
N VAL A 425 45.12 -20.18 1.52
CA VAL A 425 45.55 -19.40 2.69
C VAL A 425 47.04 -19.62 2.86
N LYS A 426 47.86 -18.60 2.57
CA LYS A 426 49.32 -18.75 2.57
C LYS A 426 50.02 -18.12 3.78
N SER A 427 49.49 -17.06 4.38
CA SER A 427 50.16 -16.38 5.50
C SER A 427 49.31 -15.31 6.19
N TRP A 428 49.52 -15.14 7.50
CA TRP A 428 49.10 -13.98 8.29
C TRP A 428 50.31 -13.09 8.61
N THR A 429 50.23 -11.79 8.33
CA THR A 429 51.37 -10.85 8.46
C THR A 429 50.98 -9.66 9.35
N GLY A 430 51.10 -9.81 10.68
CA GLY A 430 50.89 -8.76 11.69
C GLY A 430 49.63 -8.93 12.58
N GLY A 431 49.63 -8.23 13.74
CA GLY A 431 48.55 -8.22 14.75
C GLY A 431 49.01 -8.74 16.13
N THR A 432 48.14 -8.65 17.16
CA THR A 432 48.38 -9.18 18.52
C THR A 432 47.16 -9.96 19.01
N ILE A 433 47.37 -11.21 19.45
CA ILE A 433 46.39 -12.04 20.16
C ILE A 433 46.63 -11.82 21.66
N GLN A 434 45.71 -11.18 22.38
CA GLN A 434 45.82 -10.92 23.82
C GLN A 434 44.78 -11.73 24.60
N VAL A 435 45.20 -12.79 25.28
CA VAL A 435 44.27 -13.75 25.91
C VAL A 435 44.75 -14.16 27.30
N ALA A 436 43.88 -14.19 28.31
CA ALA A 436 44.33 -14.54 29.65
C ALA A 436 44.86 -16.00 29.75
N ARG A 437 44.27 -16.96 29.02
CA ARG A 437 44.74 -18.36 28.98
C ARG A 437 44.56 -18.95 27.59
N VAL A 438 45.50 -19.78 27.17
CA VAL A 438 45.43 -20.63 25.97
C VAL A 438 45.62 -22.08 26.40
N GLY A 439 44.73 -23.00 25.99
CA GLY A 439 44.93 -24.45 26.13
C GLY A 439 46.08 -24.93 25.25
N THR A 440 45.77 -25.33 24.01
CA THR A 440 46.74 -25.66 22.97
C THR A 440 46.57 -24.72 21.77
N LEU A 441 47.66 -24.09 21.33
CA LEU A 441 47.75 -23.31 20.09
C LEU A 441 48.33 -24.18 18.98
N THR A 442 47.52 -24.64 18.03
CA THR A 442 48.01 -25.42 16.88
C THR A 442 48.16 -24.53 15.63
N VAL A 443 49.33 -24.52 14.98
CA VAL A 443 49.57 -23.91 13.65
C VAL A 443 49.85 -25.02 12.65
N LYS A 444 48.94 -25.28 11.71
CA LYS A 444 49.09 -26.38 10.75
C LYS A 444 49.05 -25.91 9.28
N ASN A 445 50.08 -26.21 8.50
CA ASN A 445 50.17 -25.98 7.04
C ASN A 445 50.09 -24.51 6.54
N GLY A 446 50.29 -23.49 7.39
CA GLY A 446 50.27 -22.06 7.03
C GLY A 446 51.16 -21.20 7.92
N ASN A 447 51.26 -19.87 7.68
CA ASN A 447 52.07 -18.95 8.49
C ASN A 447 51.23 -18.10 9.48
N LEU A 448 51.58 -18.10 10.78
CA LEU A 448 51.07 -17.19 11.81
C LEU A 448 52.12 -16.12 12.15
N GLY A 449 51.93 -14.89 11.64
CA GLY A 449 52.81 -13.75 11.91
C GLY A 449 52.23 -12.71 12.87
N ALA A 450 51.23 -13.07 13.67
CA ALA A 450 50.72 -12.22 14.76
C ALA A 450 51.45 -12.56 16.07
N ASP A 451 51.70 -11.54 16.90
CA ASP A 451 52.20 -11.72 18.25
C ASP A 451 51.11 -12.37 19.11
N VAL A 452 51.50 -13.24 20.04
CA VAL A 452 50.61 -13.91 20.98
C VAL A 452 51.06 -13.53 22.38
N GLU A 453 50.24 -12.75 23.07
CA GLU A 453 50.44 -12.32 24.44
C GLU A 453 49.39 -12.98 25.33
N ALA A 454 49.82 -13.76 26.32
CA ALA A 454 48.88 -14.46 27.19
C ALA A 454 49.37 -14.61 28.63
N ASP A 455 48.44 -14.71 29.59
CA ASP A 455 48.86 -14.97 30.97
C ASP A 455 49.32 -16.44 31.15
N ARG A 456 48.75 -17.36 30.36
CA ARG A 456 49.19 -18.75 30.29
C ARG A 456 48.98 -19.36 28.90
N ILE A 457 49.93 -20.18 28.46
CA ILE A 457 49.84 -21.01 27.25
C ILE A 457 50.13 -22.48 27.61
N GLY A 458 49.15 -23.37 27.51
CA GLY A 458 49.30 -24.77 27.87
C GLY A 458 50.22 -25.53 26.90
N ALA A 459 49.96 -25.45 25.60
CA ALA A 459 50.80 -26.03 24.57
C ALA A 459 50.80 -25.18 23.28
N VAL A 460 51.89 -25.23 22.53
CA VAL A 460 51.99 -24.71 21.16
C VAL A 460 52.40 -25.86 20.25
N LYS A 461 51.73 -26.05 19.12
CA LYS A 461 52.00 -27.13 18.18
C LYS A 461 52.05 -26.63 16.75
N VAL A 462 53.24 -26.54 16.16
CA VAL A 462 53.41 -26.18 14.74
C VAL A 462 53.58 -27.47 13.93
N THR A 463 52.73 -27.71 12.93
CA THR A 463 52.80 -28.92 12.06
C THR A 463 52.74 -28.52 10.58
N GLY A 464 53.83 -28.64 9.82
CA GLY A 464 53.84 -28.28 8.39
C GLY A 464 53.70 -26.78 8.07
N GLY A 465 53.61 -25.92 9.09
CA GLY A 465 53.40 -24.47 8.97
C GLY A 465 54.57 -23.64 9.52
N HIS A 466 54.36 -22.33 9.64
CA HIS A 466 55.33 -21.37 10.15
C HIS A 466 54.68 -20.49 11.23
N LEU A 467 55.36 -20.23 12.35
CA LEU A 467 54.99 -19.21 13.33
C LEU A 467 56.12 -18.18 13.36
N SER A 468 55.84 -16.98 12.86
CA SER A 468 56.82 -15.88 12.73
C SER A 468 56.52 -14.69 13.64
N GLY A 469 55.37 -14.67 14.32
CA GLY A 469 55.07 -13.70 15.38
C GLY A 469 55.67 -14.12 16.73
N ASN A 470 55.82 -13.17 17.64
CA ASN A 470 56.37 -13.42 18.97
C ASN A 470 55.38 -14.17 19.86
N LEU A 471 55.89 -15.06 20.71
CA LEU A 471 55.14 -15.74 21.75
C LEU A 471 55.55 -15.16 23.10
N HIS A 472 54.64 -14.46 23.77
CA HIS A 472 54.86 -13.89 25.08
C HIS A 472 53.86 -14.48 26.07
N ALA A 473 54.36 -15.26 27.04
CA ALA A 473 53.57 -15.72 28.17
C ALA A 473 54.01 -14.98 29.45
N GLN A 474 53.07 -14.44 30.22
CA GLN A 474 53.35 -13.72 31.46
C GLN A 474 52.51 -14.28 32.61
N ASN A 475 53.11 -14.83 33.68
CA ASN A 475 52.26 -15.30 34.78
C ASN A 475 51.64 -14.10 35.53
N ALA A 476 50.39 -13.74 35.23
CA ALA A 476 49.71 -12.63 35.88
C ALA A 476 49.25 -13.03 37.30
N SER A 477 49.86 -12.37 38.29
CA SER A 477 49.46 -12.27 39.70
C SER A 477 50.10 -13.23 40.72
N ALA A 478 50.64 -12.62 41.78
CA ALA A 478 51.09 -13.26 43.02
C ALA A 478 49.95 -13.95 43.81
N ASP A 479 48.70 -13.70 43.44
CA ASP A 479 47.52 -14.16 44.17
C ASP A 479 47.01 -15.55 43.73
N ARG A 480 47.59 -16.14 42.68
CA ARG A 480 47.19 -17.48 42.16
C ARG A 480 48.37 -18.44 41.94
N PRO A 481 49.00 -18.94 43.02
CA PRO A 481 50.16 -19.85 42.95
C PRO A 481 49.84 -21.27 42.46
N ASP A 482 48.56 -21.60 42.26
CA ASP A 482 48.04 -22.91 41.84
C ASP A 482 48.06 -23.14 40.32
N LEU A 483 48.36 -22.11 39.53
CA LEU A 483 48.15 -22.12 38.07
C LEU A 483 49.24 -22.81 37.23
N GLY A 484 50.19 -23.52 37.83
CA GLY A 484 51.15 -24.33 37.07
C GLY A 484 52.05 -23.51 36.13
N LEU A 485 52.38 -24.07 34.96
CA LEU A 485 53.38 -23.54 34.03
C LEU A 485 52.80 -22.42 33.15
N ALA A 486 53.46 -21.26 33.10
CA ALA A 486 53.08 -20.14 32.22
C ALA A 486 53.15 -20.52 30.73
N LEU A 487 54.09 -21.40 30.35
CA LEU A 487 54.15 -22.03 29.03
C LEU A 487 54.40 -23.54 29.23
N GLY A 488 53.43 -24.40 28.96
CA GLY A 488 53.55 -25.84 29.25
C GLY A 488 54.43 -26.60 28.26
N SER A 489 54.13 -26.53 26.97
CA SER A 489 54.99 -27.12 25.93
C SER A 489 54.94 -26.41 24.58
N VAL A 490 55.99 -26.54 23.77
CA VAL A 490 56.05 -26.10 22.37
C VAL A 490 56.54 -27.29 21.55
N THR A 491 55.82 -27.69 20.51
CA THR A 491 56.16 -28.82 19.65
C THR A 491 56.14 -28.42 18.18
N VAL A 492 57.20 -28.66 17.43
CA VAL A 492 57.30 -28.29 16.00
C VAL A 492 57.58 -29.50 15.13
N THR A 493 56.66 -29.93 14.27
CA THR A 493 56.81 -31.10 13.39
C THR A 493 56.69 -30.69 11.92
N GLY A 494 57.77 -30.77 11.14
CA GLY A 494 57.77 -30.42 9.71
C GLY A 494 57.47 -28.94 9.38
N GLY A 495 57.63 -28.01 10.34
CA GLY A 495 57.38 -26.57 10.19
C GLY A 495 58.39 -25.70 10.95
N ASN A 496 58.25 -24.37 10.98
CA ASN A 496 59.26 -23.46 11.55
C ASN A 496 58.69 -22.49 12.60
N ILE A 497 59.44 -22.19 13.64
CA ILE A 497 59.22 -21.02 14.53
C ILE A 497 60.39 -20.06 14.33
N THR A 498 60.13 -18.80 13.98
CA THR A 498 61.15 -17.72 13.89
C THR A 498 60.71 -16.44 14.58
N GLY A 499 59.76 -16.52 15.51
CA GLY A 499 59.45 -15.43 16.43
C GLY A 499 60.16 -15.65 17.76
N ALA A 500 60.34 -14.58 18.54
CA ALA A 500 60.88 -14.71 19.89
C ALA A 500 59.90 -15.48 20.79
N ILE A 501 60.43 -16.27 21.71
CA ILE A 501 59.65 -16.91 22.78
C ILE A 501 60.07 -16.29 24.10
N THR A 502 59.19 -15.51 24.70
CA THR A 502 59.42 -14.82 25.98
C THR A 502 58.45 -15.36 27.03
N VAL A 503 58.99 -15.73 28.17
CA VAL A 503 58.21 -16.10 29.35
C VAL A 503 58.67 -15.27 30.53
N ASP A 504 57.83 -14.33 30.97
CA ASP A 504 58.18 -13.40 32.04
C ASP A 504 57.99 -14.00 33.44
N ARG A 505 58.89 -13.62 34.35
CA ARG A 505 58.76 -13.86 35.79
C ARG A 505 58.14 -12.63 36.46
N GLN A 506 56.90 -12.74 36.92
CA GLN A 506 56.24 -11.71 37.73
C GLN A 506 55.92 -12.28 39.12
N GLY A 507 56.54 -11.74 40.17
CA GLY A 507 56.27 -12.10 41.58
C GLY A 507 57.01 -13.32 42.15
N SER A 508 56.73 -13.64 43.43
CA SER A 508 57.34 -14.75 44.20
C SER A 508 56.75 -16.13 43.86
N ALA A 509 56.58 -16.42 42.58
CA ALA A 509 56.08 -17.71 42.11
C ALA A 509 57.23 -18.73 41.91
N GLY A 510 56.93 -20.02 42.11
CA GLY A 510 57.87 -21.13 41.95
C GLY A 510 58.42 -21.28 40.52
N PRO A 511 59.25 -22.31 40.24
CA PRO A 511 59.96 -22.44 38.97
C PRO A 511 58.99 -22.50 37.78
N ILE A 512 58.99 -21.47 36.94
CA ILE A 512 58.30 -21.49 35.65
C ILE A 512 59.02 -22.50 34.78
N SER A 513 58.31 -23.48 34.21
CA SER A 513 58.92 -24.48 33.35
C SER A 513 58.27 -24.62 31.99
N ALA A 514 59.09 -24.60 30.94
CA ALA A 514 58.66 -24.80 29.57
C ALA A 514 59.34 -26.05 28.98
N LYS A 515 58.59 -26.81 28.18
CA LYS A 515 59.13 -27.92 27.39
C LYS A 515 59.06 -27.59 25.91
N VAL A 516 60.21 -27.38 25.27
CA VAL A 516 60.26 -27.13 23.83
C VAL A 516 60.79 -28.37 23.12
N ARG A 517 60.06 -28.84 22.11
CA ARG A 517 60.34 -30.08 21.36
C ARG A 517 60.30 -29.78 19.87
N LYS A 518 61.36 -30.14 19.15
CA LYS A 518 61.35 -30.17 17.68
C LYS A 518 61.23 -31.60 17.19
N GLY A 519 60.12 -31.87 16.51
CA GLY A 519 59.83 -33.07 15.73
C GLY A 519 60.56 -33.11 14.39
N ALA A 520 60.39 -34.22 13.67
CA ALA A 520 61.11 -34.48 12.42
C ALA A 520 60.84 -33.36 11.39
N GLY A 521 61.90 -32.72 10.90
CA GLY A 521 61.85 -31.76 9.80
C GLY A 521 61.53 -30.29 10.12
N GLY A 522 61.33 -29.90 11.39
CA GLY A 522 61.05 -28.49 11.73
C GLY A 522 62.28 -27.62 12.04
N GLN A 523 62.16 -26.30 12.18
CA GLN A 523 63.20 -25.39 12.73
C GLN A 523 62.66 -24.55 13.90
N ILE A 524 63.53 -24.22 14.86
CA ILE A 524 63.27 -23.24 15.92
C ILE A 524 64.42 -22.24 15.87
N GLY A 525 64.09 -20.99 15.58
CA GLY A 525 65.01 -19.88 15.38
C GLY A 525 65.58 -19.81 13.96
N ASP A 526 65.79 -18.59 13.47
CA ASP A 526 66.50 -18.29 12.20
C ASP A 526 67.95 -17.81 12.39
N GLY A 527 68.41 -17.66 13.64
CA GLY A 527 69.72 -17.12 14.00
C GLY A 527 69.67 -15.72 14.61
N GLY A 528 68.58 -14.96 14.47
CA GLY A 528 68.33 -13.70 15.20
C GLY A 528 67.42 -13.84 16.42
N ASP A 529 66.69 -14.96 16.50
CA ASP A 529 65.65 -15.17 17.50
C ASP A 529 66.18 -15.50 18.90
N THR A 530 65.36 -15.17 19.91
CA THR A 530 65.66 -15.44 21.32
C THR A 530 64.58 -16.29 21.99
N ILE A 531 65.02 -17.20 22.86
CA ILE A 531 64.16 -17.92 23.81
C ILE A 531 64.54 -17.39 25.19
N GLN A 532 63.70 -16.53 25.77
CA GLN A 532 63.91 -15.92 27.07
C GLN A 532 62.91 -16.49 28.09
N ILE A 533 63.41 -17.16 29.13
CA ILE A 533 62.59 -17.78 30.17
C ILE A 533 63.03 -17.24 31.53
N GLY A 534 62.20 -16.41 32.18
CA GLY A 534 62.44 -15.95 33.57
C GLY A 534 62.27 -17.06 34.63
N GLY A 535 62.72 -18.28 34.36
CA GLY A 535 62.54 -19.44 35.22
C GLY A 535 63.33 -20.65 34.74
N ARG A 536 62.85 -21.86 35.08
CA ARG A 536 63.48 -23.13 34.73
C ARG A 536 63.03 -23.64 33.36
N LEU A 537 63.87 -23.54 32.33
CA LEU A 537 63.70 -24.32 31.11
C LEU A 537 63.90 -25.82 31.40
N ALA A 538 62.82 -26.60 31.59
CA ALA A 538 62.93 -27.99 32.05
C ALA A 538 63.59 -28.92 31.04
N SER A 539 63.22 -28.78 29.77
CA SER A 539 63.87 -29.51 28.68
C SER A 539 63.66 -28.80 27.35
N LEU A 540 64.71 -28.71 26.55
CA LEU A 540 64.67 -28.32 25.15
C LEU A 540 65.30 -29.45 24.32
N THR A 541 64.48 -30.17 23.57
CA THR A 541 64.95 -31.29 22.75
C THR A 541 64.67 -31.01 21.28
N ALA A 542 65.69 -31.08 20.45
CA ALA A 542 65.55 -30.89 19.02
C ALA A 542 66.07 -32.10 18.23
N ALA A 543 65.26 -32.58 17.28
CA ALA A 543 65.67 -33.69 16.40
C ALA A 543 66.85 -33.32 15.47
N LYS A 544 66.94 -32.06 15.07
CA LYS A 544 68.04 -31.41 14.32
C LYS A 544 68.36 -30.06 15.01
N GLY A 545 69.58 -29.52 14.94
CA GLY A 545 70.10 -28.33 15.64
C GLY A 545 69.14 -27.18 16.03
N ILE A 546 69.56 -26.42 17.04
CA ILE A 546 68.83 -25.29 17.65
C ILE A 546 69.54 -23.99 17.28
N ASN A 547 68.85 -23.03 16.66
CA ASN A 547 69.46 -21.79 16.17
C ASN A 547 68.77 -20.54 16.74
N ALA A 548 68.69 -20.46 18.06
CA ALA A 548 68.16 -19.33 18.81
C ALA A 548 69.02 -19.10 20.06
N ALA A 549 69.24 -17.84 20.44
CA ALA A 549 69.91 -17.54 21.70
C ALA A 549 68.97 -17.89 22.85
N ILE A 550 69.45 -18.71 23.80
CA ILE A 550 68.62 -19.18 24.91
C ILE A 550 69.09 -18.46 26.16
N THR A 551 68.17 -17.78 26.83
CA THR A 551 68.39 -17.17 28.14
C THR A 551 67.38 -17.75 29.10
N ALA A 552 67.83 -18.37 30.18
CA ALA A 552 66.95 -18.85 31.24
C ALA A 552 67.55 -18.66 32.62
N ASP A 553 66.72 -18.55 33.66
CA ASP A 553 67.24 -18.51 35.04
C ASP A 553 67.85 -19.87 35.44
N ARG A 554 67.22 -20.97 34.99
CA ARG A 554 67.72 -22.34 35.14
C ARG A 554 67.47 -23.13 33.88
N VAL A 555 68.39 -24.03 33.57
CA VAL A 555 68.26 -24.96 32.44
C VAL A 555 68.29 -26.38 32.98
N GLY A 556 67.40 -27.23 32.49
CA GLY A 556 67.44 -28.67 32.69
C GLY A 556 68.18 -29.33 31.53
N THR A 557 67.49 -30.14 30.74
CA THR A 557 68.15 -30.85 29.62
C THR A 557 68.03 -30.07 28.32
N ILE A 558 69.16 -29.69 27.71
CA ILE A 558 69.20 -29.27 26.30
C ILE A 558 69.81 -30.40 25.49
N GLU A 559 69.06 -30.94 24.53
CA GLU A 559 69.48 -32.06 23.70
C GLU A 559 69.24 -31.73 22.22
N ALA A 560 70.30 -31.64 21.44
CA ALA A 560 70.23 -31.70 19.98
C ALA A 560 70.61 -33.12 19.54
N LYS A 561 69.64 -33.90 19.03
CA LYS A 561 69.88 -35.29 18.61
C LYS A 561 70.78 -35.39 17.37
N SER A 562 70.82 -34.34 16.54
CA SER A 562 71.74 -34.16 15.42
C SER A 562 71.90 -32.66 15.08
N GLY A 563 73.04 -32.21 14.57
CA GLY A 563 73.31 -30.80 14.23
C GLY A 563 73.66 -29.90 15.43
N ASP A 564 74.05 -28.65 15.15
CA ASP A 564 74.64 -27.74 16.14
C ASP A 564 73.60 -26.98 16.99
N ILE A 565 74.01 -26.59 18.20
CA ILE A 565 73.39 -25.47 18.92
C ILE A 565 74.12 -24.22 18.44
N GLY A 566 73.50 -23.48 17.52
CA GLY A 566 74.15 -22.43 16.74
C GLY A 566 74.31 -21.08 17.44
N GLN A 567 73.73 -20.92 18.63
CA GLN A 567 73.72 -19.65 19.36
C GLN A 567 74.01 -19.86 20.86
N ALA A 568 74.31 -18.76 21.56
CA ALA A 568 74.68 -18.79 22.98
C ALA A 568 73.53 -19.31 23.88
N ILE A 569 73.91 -20.08 24.91
CA ILE A 569 73.05 -20.40 26.05
C ILE A 569 73.55 -19.59 27.25
N THR A 570 72.73 -18.67 27.71
CA THR A 570 72.98 -17.84 28.89
C THR A 570 72.11 -18.32 30.03
N VAL A 571 72.73 -18.61 31.18
CA VAL A 571 71.99 -18.96 32.39
C VAL A 571 72.15 -17.84 33.42
N ASN A 572 71.05 -17.12 33.66
CA ASN A 572 70.99 -16.00 34.57
C ASN A 572 70.65 -16.50 35.97
N ASN A 573 71.65 -17.01 36.70
CA ASN A 573 71.41 -17.45 38.07
C ASN A 573 71.03 -16.26 38.96
N GLN A 574 69.73 -16.09 39.24
CA GLN A 574 69.22 -15.02 40.10
C GLN A 574 69.51 -15.34 41.58
N ALA A 575 69.90 -14.32 42.35
CA ALA A 575 70.17 -14.46 43.77
C ALA A 575 68.88 -14.86 44.53
N GLY A 576 68.80 -16.11 45.00
CA GLY A 576 67.67 -16.63 45.78
C GLY A 576 67.09 -17.97 45.33
N ASP A 577 67.45 -18.46 44.14
CA ASP A 577 66.98 -19.77 43.67
C ASP A 577 67.85 -20.91 44.23
N SER A 578 67.24 -21.88 44.92
CA SER A 578 67.95 -23.04 45.47
C SER A 578 68.11 -24.18 44.43
N GLY A 579 69.35 -24.60 44.17
CA GLY A 579 69.73 -25.74 43.34
C GLY A 579 70.59 -25.39 42.11
N ASN A 580 71.05 -26.41 41.36
CA ASN A 580 71.91 -26.20 40.19
C ASN A 580 71.20 -25.38 39.09
N ALA A 581 71.96 -24.45 38.51
CA ALA A 581 71.53 -23.56 37.43
C ALA A 581 71.56 -24.23 36.05
N LEU A 582 72.40 -25.24 35.87
CA LEU A 582 72.51 -26.09 34.67
C LEU A 582 72.29 -27.58 35.02
#